data_AF-E9ERJ7-F1
#
_entry.id   AF-E9ERJ7-F1
#
_cell.length_a   1.000
_cell.length_b   1.000
_cell.length_c   1.000
_cell.angle_alpha   90.00
_cell.angle_beta   90.00
_cell.angle_gamma   90.00
#
_symmetry.space_group_name_H-M   'P 1'
#
loop_
_entity.id
_entity.type
_entity.pdbx_description
1 polymer ?
#
loop_
_entity_poly.entity_id
_entity_poly.type
_entity_poly.pdbx_seq_one_letter_code
_entity_poly.pdbx_strand_id
1 'polypeptide(L)'
;MSFFARQQQPAYTKLSKNQIERFTTTDDFVVIAHLHEDDEELLSRFSTTAEAYRDRYSFGYSTDVAQQDASRLTCYNNIDNLEHSEAELDQSGVIERFLETCKELLIPQLTRRTELKYRRPGKSLVYYFTGEESDRDLYVKRMKPLARTYHEYLRFVTVDSTEYADMSRGMGLELERGLVVENTHGGQLFPYRGSGGIGIGEVENFITAISQGAVQPWTGHRDDSAKDTGGWSKHNVRDEL
;
A
#
# COMPACT_ATOMS: atom_id res chain seq x y z
N MET A 1 -15.97 1.98 -10.65
CA MET A 1 -16.59 2.57 -11.85
C MET A 1 -15.53 3.02 -12.86
N SER A 2 -15.89 3.18 -14.14
CA SER A 2 -15.00 3.75 -15.15
C SER A 2 -15.10 5.28 -15.22
N PHE A 3 -14.09 5.94 -15.80
CA PHE A 3 -14.08 7.39 -16.03
C PHE A 3 -15.35 7.87 -16.78
N PHE A 4 -15.70 7.20 -17.88
CA PHE A 4 -16.88 7.57 -18.67
C PHE A 4 -18.18 7.38 -17.89
N ALA A 5 -18.28 6.32 -17.09
CA ALA A 5 -19.45 6.09 -16.25
C ALA A 5 -19.63 7.22 -15.21
N ARG A 6 -18.53 7.72 -14.63
CA ARG A 6 -18.56 8.85 -13.68
C ARG A 6 -18.98 10.17 -14.34
N GLN A 7 -18.51 10.46 -15.55
CA GLN A 7 -18.89 11.70 -16.24
C GLN A 7 -20.38 11.78 -16.60
N GLN A 8 -21.06 10.64 -16.72
CA GLN A 8 -22.50 10.57 -16.99
C GLN A 8 -23.35 10.72 -15.72
N GLN A 9 -22.74 10.74 -14.53
CA GLN A 9 -23.44 10.92 -13.25
C GLN A 9 -23.29 12.37 -12.74
N PRO A 10 -24.23 12.84 -11.90
CA PRO A 10 -24.05 14.07 -11.13
C PRO A 10 -22.72 14.03 -10.36
N ALA A 11 -22.06 15.18 -10.20
CA ALA A 11 -20.80 15.26 -9.46
C ALA A 11 -20.94 14.77 -8.01
N TYR A 12 -22.12 14.95 -7.42
CA TYR A 12 -22.52 14.44 -6.12
C TYR A 12 -24.01 14.11 -6.12
N THR A 13 -24.43 13.14 -5.29
CA THR A 13 -25.82 12.66 -5.24
C THR A 13 -26.40 12.75 -3.83
N LYS A 14 -27.63 13.26 -3.68
CA LYS A 14 -28.36 13.19 -2.40
C LYS A 14 -28.81 11.76 -2.14
N LEU A 15 -28.47 11.21 -0.98
CA LEU A 15 -28.74 9.85 -0.57
C LEU A 15 -29.75 9.81 0.56
N SER A 16 -30.79 8.99 0.40
CA SER A 16 -31.64 8.56 1.52
C SER A 16 -30.97 7.43 2.29
N LYS A 17 -31.42 7.17 3.54
CA LYS A 17 -30.88 6.11 4.41
C LYS A 17 -30.73 4.74 3.73
N ASN A 18 -31.71 4.34 2.93
CA ASN A 18 -31.71 3.06 2.21
C ASN A 18 -30.78 3.02 0.98
N GLN A 19 -30.23 4.15 0.54
CA GLN A 19 -29.29 4.24 -0.59
C GLN A 19 -27.84 4.21 -0.14
N ILE A 20 -27.54 4.66 1.09
CA ILE A 20 -26.17 4.80 1.61
C ILE A 20 -25.39 3.50 1.46
N GLU A 21 -25.91 2.39 1.99
CA GLU A 21 -25.23 1.08 1.96
C GLU A 21 -24.85 0.67 0.53
N ARG A 22 -25.78 0.79 -0.41
CA ARG A 22 -25.53 0.45 -1.82
C ARG A 22 -24.55 1.41 -2.48
N PHE A 23 -24.58 2.68 -2.11
CA PHE A 23 -23.70 3.69 -2.67
C PHE A 23 -22.24 3.45 -2.30
N THR A 24 -21.97 2.94 -1.10
CA THR A 24 -20.60 2.68 -0.58
C THR A 24 -19.75 1.80 -1.48
N THR A 25 -20.36 0.91 -2.29
CA THR A 25 -19.66 -0.07 -3.14
C THR A 25 -19.66 0.28 -4.63
N THR A 26 -20.14 1.47 -5.00
CA THR A 26 -20.32 1.86 -6.41
C THR A 26 -18.99 2.13 -7.15
N ASP A 27 -17.95 2.54 -6.43
CA ASP A 27 -16.67 2.88 -7.01
C ASP A 27 -15.49 2.42 -6.14
N ASP A 28 -14.27 2.51 -6.65
CA ASP A 28 -13.06 2.14 -5.91
C ASP A 28 -12.87 3.02 -4.66
N PHE A 29 -13.26 4.30 -4.78
CA PHE A 29 -13.30 5.25 -3.68
C PHE A 29 -14.65 5.98 -3.68
N VAL A 30 -15.34 5.91 -2.55
CA VAL A 30 -16.65 6.54 -2.35
C VAL A 30 -16.59 7.44 -1.13
N VAL A 31 -17.03 8.69 -1.27
CA VAL A 31 -17.04 9.67 -0.18
C VAL A 31 -18.47 10.11 0.08
N ILE A 32 -18.90 10.05 1.34
CA ILE A 32 -20.24 10.44 1.77
C ILE A 32 -20.13 11.53 2.83
N ALA A 33 -20.77 12.67 2.55
CA ALA A 33 -20.99 13.70 3.56
C ALA A 33 -22.29 13.42 4.32
N HIS A 34 -22.21 13.30 5.63
CA HIS A 34 -23.35 13.20 6.53
C HIS A 34 -23.51 14.55 7.21
N LEU A 35 -24.55 15.29 6.86
CA LEU A 35 -24.74 16.69 7.22
C LEU A 35 -26.04 16.88 7.99
N HIS A 36 -26.13 17.96 8.77
CA HIS A 36 -27.43 18.52 9.16
C HIS A 36 -28.08 19.23 7.95
N GLU A 37 -29.39 19.45 8.00
CA GLU A 37 -30.10 20.13 6.91
C GLU A 37 -29.66 21.59 6.71
N ASP A 38 -29.17 22.25 7.76
CA ASP A 38 -28.74 23.65 7.79
C ASP A 38 -27.23 23.86 7.52
N ASP A 39 -26.46 22.78 7.32
CA ASP A 39 -25.02 22.83 7.01
C ASP A 39 -24.73 23.18 5.54
N GLU A 40 -25.31 24.28 5.05
CA GLU A 40 -25.22 24.71 3.65
C GLU A 40 -23.78 25.05 3.23
N GLU A 41 -22.99 25.66 4.13
CA GLU A 41 -21.59 26.01 3.85
C GLU A 41 -20.74 24.75 3.61
N LEU A 42 -20.91 23.74 4.45
CA LEU A 42 -20.20 22.48 4.33
C LEU A 42 -20.62 21.72 3.07
N LEU A 43 -21.92 21.72 2.73
CA LEU A 43 -22.41 21.16 1.48
C LEU A 43 -21.82 21.90 0.25
N SER A 44 -21.69 23.23 0.32
CA SER A 44 -21.09 24.03 -0.75
C SER A 44 -19.61 23.69 -0.97
N ARG A 45 -18.83 23.57 0.12
CA ARG A 45 -17.44 23.14 0.08
C ARG A 45 -17.31 21.71 -0.48
N PHE A 46 -18.13 20.79 0.03
CA PHE A 46 -18.14 19.39 -0.41
C PHE A 46 -18.48 19.24 -1.89
N SER A 47 -19.53 19.93 -2.37
CA SER A 47 -19.93 19.88 -3.79
C SER A 47 -18.88 20.48 -4.72
N THR A 48 -18.18 21.54 -4.29
CA THR A 48 -17.04 22.10 -5.04
C THR A 48 -15.91 21.08 -5.18
N THR A 49 -15.54 20.40 -4.09
CA THR A 49 -14.55 19.33 -4.16
C THR A 49 -15.05 18.15 -5.02
N ALA A 50 -16.33 17.76 -4.90
CA ALA A 50 -16.92 16.71 -5.70
C ALA A 50 -16.84 17.01 -7.22
N GLU A 51 -17.15 18.24 -7.63
CA GLU A 51 -16.97 18.71 -9.02
C GLU A 51 -15.51 18.58 -9.50
N ALA A 52 -14.54 18.94 -8.66
CA ALA A 52 -13.11 18.90 -9.01
C ALA A 52 -12.54 17.47 -9.13
N TYR A 53 -13.17 16.48 -8.48
CA TYR A 53 -12.69 15.09 -8.42
C TYR A 53 -13.69 14.07 -8.98
N ARG A 54 -14.79 14.51 -9.61
CA ARG A 54 -15.84 13.64 -10.17
C ARG A 54 -15.35 12.68 -11.23
N ASP A 55 -14.20 12.95 -11.85
CA ASP A 55 -13.58 12.06 -12.84
C ASP A 55 -12.88 10.86 -12.21
N ARG A 56 -12.60 10.94 -10.90
CA ARG A 56 -11.78 10.00 -10.14
C ARG A 56 -12.58 9.21 -9.10
N TYR A 57 -13.54 9.84 -8.42
CA TYR A 57 -14.24 9.26 -7.27
C TYR A 57 -15.75 9.50 -7.34
N SER A 58 -16.51 8.74 -6.54
CA SER A 58 -17.96 8.92 -6.39
C SER A 58 -18.29 9.65 -5.10
N PHE A 59 -19.18 10.64 -5.19
CA PHE A 59 -19.56 11.50 -4.06
C PHE A 59 -21.06 11.43 -3.78
N GLY A 60 -21.39 11.25 -2.51
CA GLY A 60 -22.76 11.27 -2.01
C GLY A 60 -22.89 12.19 -0.81
N TYR A 61 -24.11 12.62 -0.51
CA TYR A 61 -24.38 13.30 0.75
C TYR A 61 -25.75 12.91 1.30
N SER A 62 -25.91 12.97 2.61
CA SER A 62 -27.18 12.75 3.30
C SER A 62 -27.37 13.84 4.34
N THR A 63 -28.60 14.35 4.46
CA THR A 63 -28.98 15.36 5.45
C THR A 63 -29.74 14.77 6.64
N ASP A 64 -29.71 13.43 6.79
CA ASP A 64 -30.49 12.70 7.79
C ASP A 64 -29.73 12.46 9.11
N VAL A 65 -28.72 13.29 9.41
CA VAL A 65 -27.97 13.24 10.68
C VAL A 65 -28.91 13.61 11.83
N ALA A 66 -28.87 12.85 12.92
CA ALA A 66 -29.68 13.19 14.09
C ALA A 66 -29.15 14.48 14.72
N GLN A 67 -30.02 15.36 15.21
CA GLN A 67 -29.66 16.70 15.69
C GLN A 67 -28.57 16.74 16.79
N GLN A 68 -28.38 15.63 17.50
CA GLN A 68 -27.36 15.46 18.55
C GLN A 68 -26.00 14.94 18.05
N ASP A 69 -25.94 14.44 16.82
CA ASP A 69 -24.72 13.93 16.19
C ASP A 69 -24.03 15.06 15.41
N ALA A 70 -22.70 15.04 15.33
CA ALA A 70 -21.96 16.00 14.50
C ALA A 70 -22.00 15.60 13.02
N SER A 71 -21.97 16.60 12.15
CA SER A 71 -21.70 16.39 10.73
C SER A 71 -20.32 15.78 10.53
N ARG A 72 -20.23 14.87 9.56
CA ARG A 72 -19.02 14.09 9.31
C ARG A 72 -18.88 13.73 7.85
N LEU A 73 -17.64 13.50 7.43
CA LEU A 73 -17.32 12.83 6.19
C LEU A 73 -16.99 11.37 6.48
N THR A 74 -17.44 10.47 5.62
CA THR A 74 -17.02 9.07 5.62
C THR A 74 -16.52 8.70 4.24
N CYS A 75 -15.46 7.91 4.17
CA CYS A 75 -14.92 7.45 2.92
C CYS A 75 -14.65 5.94 2.94
N TYR A 76 -14.96 5.31 1.81
CA TYR A 76 -14.81 3.89 1.57
C TYR A 76 -13.76 3.69 0.49
N ASN A 77 -12.62 3.12 0.88
CA ASN A 77 -11.60 2.62 -0.03
C ASN A 77 -11.90 1.13 -0.27
N ASN A 78 -12.61 0.85 -1.35
CA ASN A 78 -13.03 -0.51 -1.72
C ASN A 78 -11.90 -1.32 -2.35
N ILE A 79 -10.81 -0.66 -2.78
CA ILE A 79 -9.60 -1.38 -3.21
C ILE A 79 -9.06 -2.16 -2.02
N ASP A 80 -8.92 -1.51 -0.86
CA ASP A 80 -8.31 -2.10 0.32
C ASP A 80 -9.30 -2.52 1.42
N ASN A 81 -10.60 -2.33 1.21
CA ASN A 81 -11.65 -2.53 2.20
C ASN A 81 -11.37 -1.75 3.50
N LEU A 82 -11.05 -0.46 3.36
CA LEU A 82 -10.82 0.46 4.46
C LEU A 82 -11.93 1.51 4.51
N GLU A 83 -12.29 1.90 5.73
CA GLU A 83 -13.23 2.98 6.00
C GLU A 83 -12.56 4.03 6.86
N HIS A 84 -12.75 5.29 6.50
CA HIS A 84 -12.26 6.46 7.23
C HIS A 84 -13.42 7.38 7.55
N SER A 85 -13.36 8.07 8.69
CA SER A 85 -14.32 9.11 9.04
C SER A 85 -13.61 10.32 9.62
N GLU A 86 -14.16 11.51 9.36
CA GLU A 86 -13.66 12.80 9.84
C GLU A 86 -14.85 13.66 10.30
N ALA A 87 -14.77 14.20 11.51
CA ALA A 87 -15.81 15.04 12.11
C ALA A 87 -15.32 16.48 12.38
N GLU A 88 -14.01 16.74 12.33
CA GLU A 88 -13.43 18.08 12.51
C GLU A 88 -13.42 18.86 11.19
N LEU A 89 -14.59 19.34 10.76
CA LEU A 89 -14.79 19.87 9.40
C LEU A 89 -14.54 21.39 9.22
N ASP A 90 -14.26 22.09 10.32
CA ASP A 90 -14.08 23.55 10.33
C ASP A 90 -12.77 24.00 9.69
N GLN A 91 -11.78 23.10 9.63
CA GLN A 91 -10.47 23.45 9.09
C GLN A 91 -10.54 23.64 7.57
N SER A 92 -9.84 24.68 7.08
CA SER A 92 -9.64 24.86 5.65
C SER A 92 -8.91 23.65 5.04
N GLY A 93 -9.30 23.27 3.82
CA GLY A 93 -8.72 22.13 3.10
C GLY A 93 -8.94 20.76 3.76
N VAL A 94 -9.85 20.62 4.73
CA VAL A 94 -10.11 19.34 5.40
C VAL A 94 -10.64 18.28 4.43
N ILE A 95 -11.51 18.65 3.50
CA ILE A 95 -12.13 17.72 2.55
C ILE A 95 -11.06 17.14 1.62
N GLU A 96 -10.16 17.97 1.12
CA GLU A 96 -9.03 17.56 0.28
C GLU A 96 -8.06 16.65 1.04
N ARG A 97 -7.73 16.99 2.29
CA ARG A 97 -6.88 16.14 3.15
C ARG A 97 -7.53 14.80 3.47
N PHE A 98 -8.85 14.81 3.69
CA PHE A 98 -9.62 13.60 3.92
C PHE A 98 -9.62 12.69 2.67
N LEU A 99 -9.74 13.28 1.47
CA LEU A 99 -9.57 12.54 0.21
C LEU A 99 -8.18 11.93 0.05
N GLU A 100 -7.12 12.65 0.41
CA GLU A 100 -5.75 12.11 0.39
C GLU A 100 -5.58 10.91 1.33
N THR A 101 -6.24 10.96 2.48
CA THR A 101 -6.25 9.85 3.45
C THR A 101 -7.02 8.66 2.90
N CYS A 102 -8.21 8.90 2.35
CA CYS A 102 -9.06 7.83 1.84
C CYS A 102 -8.42 7.06 0.69
N LYS A 103 -7.72 7.76 -0.22
CA LYS A 103 -7.10 7.11 -1.37
C LYS A 103 -5.74 6.48 -1.08
N GLU A 104 -5.25 6.53 0.17
CA GLU A 104 -4.00 5.88 0.52
C GLU A 104 -4.17 4.35 0.43
N LEU A 105 -3.35 3.73 -0.41
CA LEU A 105 -3.33 2.29 -0.59
C LEU A 105 -2.47 1.63 0.48
N LEU A 106 -2.84 0.42 0.91
CA LEU A 106 -2.02 -0.41 1.81
C LEU A 106 -0.69 -0.83 1.16
N ILE A 107 -0.71 -1.06 -0.16
CA ILE A 107 0.45 -1.46 -0.95
C ILE A 107 0.51 -0.62 -2.22
N PRO A 108 1.00 0.64 -2.15
CA PRO A 108 1.12 1.48 -3.32
C PRO A 108 2.32 1.08 -4.19
N GLN A 109 2.28 1.49 -5.45
CA GLN A 109 3.48 1.49 -6.28
C GLN A 109 4.37 2.67 -5.91
N LEU A 110 5.65 2.37 -5.71
CA LEU A 110 6.68 3.38 -5.55
C LEU A 110 7.12 3.86 -6.93
N THR A 111 7.12 5.18 -7.08
CA THR A 111 7.54 5.91 -8.27
C THR A 111 8.41 7.09 -7.85
N ARG A 112 9.06 7.78 -8.79
CA ARG A 112 9.92 8.94 -8.48
C ARG A 112 9.15 10.04 -7.78
N ARG A 113 7.85 10.15 -8.07
CA ARG A 113 6.94 11.13 -7.47
C ARG A 113 6.52 10.75 -6.06
N THR A 114 6.47 9.45 -5.74
CA THR A 114 5.92 8.95 -4.47
C THR A 114 7.00 8.45 -3.50
N GLU A 115 8.24 8.26 -3.96
CA GLU A 115 9.35 7.77 -3.13
C GLU A 115 9.55 8.59 -1.86
N LEU A 116 9.66 9.93 -1.99
CA LEU A 116 9.83 10.82 -0.84
C LEU A 116 8.64 10.79 0.14
N LYS A 117 7.41 10.52 -0.37
CA LYS A 117 6.23 10.36 0.49
C LYS A 117 6.34 9.08 1.32
N TYR A 118 6.83 7.99 0.72
CA TYR A 118 6.82 6.68 1.36
C TYR A 118 8.03 6.41 2.24
N ARG A 119 9.20 6.98 1.93
CA ARG A 119 10.43 6.90 2.74
C ARG A 119 10.43 7.86 3.94
N ARG A 120 9.26 8.19 4.50
CA ARG A 120 9.18 9.02 5.69
C ARG A 120 9.68 8.24 6.92
N PRO A 121 10.33 8.91 7.88
CA PRO A 121 10.76 8.26 9.11
C PRO A 121 9.60 7.60 9.86
N GLY A 122 9.88 6.48 10.55
CA GLY A 122 8.95 5.84 11.49
C GLY A 122 8.34 4.52 11.03
N LYS A 123 8.43 4.17 9.73
CA LYS A 123 8.03 2.85 9.23
C LYS A 123 9.13 2.27 8.35
N SER A 124 9.45 0.99 8.55
CA SER A 124 10.32 0.24 7.64
C SER A 124 9.57 -0.05 6.33
N LEU A 125 10.30 -0.23 5.24
CA LEU A 125 9.71 -0.46 3.92
C LEU A 125 9.91 -1.91 3.49
N VAL A 126 8.85 -2.52 2.97
CA VAL A 126 8.89 -3.85 2.36
C VAL A 126 8.69 -3.67 0.86
N TYR A 127 9.78 -3.76 0.10
CA TYR A 127 9.80 -3.60 -1.34
C TYR A 127 9.56 -4.94 -2.03
N TYR A 128 8.70 -4.92 -3.04
CA TYR A 128 8.60 -5.99 -4.03
C TYR A 128 8.95 -5.46 -5.42
N PHE A 129 10.08 -5.90 -5.96
CA PHE A 129 10.56 -5.54 -7.28
C PHE A 129 10.09 -6.55 -8.32
N THR A 130 9.55 -6.06 -9.42
CA THR A 130 9.32 -6.83 -10.66
C THR A 130 8.99 -5.90 -11.82
N GLY A 131 9.41 -6.25 -13.03
CA GLY A 131 9.07 -5.51 -14.24
C GLY A 131 7.66 -5.79 -14.76
N GLU A 132 7.07 -6.91 -14.33
CA GLU A 132 5.75 -7.35 -14.80
C GLU A 132 4.63 -6.75 -13.94
N GLU A 133 3.73 -5.99 -14.57
CA GLU A 133 2.57 -5.38 -13.90
C GLU A 133 1.64 -6.41 -13.27
N SER A 134 1.37 -7.52 -13.98
CA SER A 134 0.51 -8.60 -13.50
C SER A 134 1.04 -9.23 -12.21
N ASP A 135 2.37 -9.32 -12.05
CA ASP A 135 2.99 -9.83 -10.82
C ASP A 135 2.87 -8.84 -9.66
N ARG A 136 2.94 -7.53 -9.93
CA ARG A 136 2.68 -6.50 -8.91
C ARG A 136 1.24 -6.60 -8.42
N ASP A 137 0.28 -6.74 -9.32
CA ASP A 137 -1.14 -6.88 -8.96
C ASP A 137 -1.40 -8.14 -8.12
N LEU A 138 -0.80 -9.27 -8.50
CA LEU A 138 -0.90 -10.51 -7.74
C LEU A 138 -0.25 -10.38 -6.36
N TYR A 139 0.91 -9.73 -6.26
CA TYR A 139 1.55 -9.44 -4.99
C TYR A 139 0.67 -8.57 -4.10
N VAL A 140 0.13 -7.46 -4.64
CA VAL A 140 -0.76 -6.56 -3.90
C VAL A 140 -1.95 -7.33 -3.34
N LYS A 141 -2.66 -8.11 -4.17
CA LYS A 141 -3.81 -8.92 -3.72
C LYS A 141 -3.43 -9.91 -2.62
N ARG A 142 -2.29 -10.59 -2.78
CA ARG A 142 -1.82 -11.61 -1.84
C ARG A 142 -1.35 -11.03 -0.51
N MET A 143 -0.65 -9.89 -0.52
CA MET A 143 0.01 -9.35 0.67
C MET A 143 -0.84 -8.37 1.48
N LYS A 144 -2.01 -7.98 0.99
CA LYS A 144 -2.96 -7.11 1.72
C LYS A 144 -3.19 -7.53 3.18
N PRO A 145 -3.39 -8.82 3.53
CA PRO A 145 -3.54 -9.23 4.93
C PRO A 145 -2.33 -8.85 5.79
N LEU A 146 -1.10 -9.10 5.32
CA LEU A 146 0.12 -8.73 6.05
C LEU A 146 0.31 -7.22 6.11
N ALA A 147 0.09 -6.52 4.99
CA ALA A 147 0.20 -5.07 4.95
C ALA A 147 -0.76 -4.41 5.95
N ARG A 148 -1.97 -4.96 6.12
CA ARG A 148 -2.93 -4.52 7.15
C ARG A 148 -2.44 -4.85 8.55
N THR A 149 -1.97 -6.07 8.81
CA THR A 149 -1.48 -6.49 10.14
C THR A 149 -0.32 -5.62 10.62
N TYR A 150 0.63 -5.31 9.73
CA TYR A 150 1.87 -4.61 10.10
C TYR A 150 1.86 -3.12 9.75
N HIS A 151 0.73 -2.53 9.34
CA HIS A 151 0.68 -1.17 8.79
C HIS A 151 1.29 -0.09 9.70
N GLU A 152 1.29 -0.28 11.02
CA GLU A 152 1.87 0.66 11.98
C GLU A 152 3.40 0.67 12.01
N TYR A 153 4.05 -0.43 11.61
CA TYR A 153 5.50 -0.59 11.67
C TYR A 153 6.14 -0.70 10.28
N LEU A 154 5.39 -1.25 9.33
CA LEU A 154 5.84 -1.56 7.99
C LEU A 154 4.94 -0.90 6.96
N ARG A 155 5.54 -0.41 5.88
CA ARG A 155 4.82 -0.03 4.66
C ARG A 155 5.29 -0.92 3.53
N PHE A 156 4.35 -1.62 2.91
CA PHE A 156 4.61 -2.47 1.75
C PHE A 156 4.52 -1.62 0.49
N VAL A 157 5.40 -1.85 -0.48
CA VAL A 157 5.38 -1.16 -1.77
C VAL A 157 5.76 -2.10 -2.90
N THR A 158 5.19 -1.89 -4.08
CA THR A 158 5.69 -2.50 -5.32
C THR A 158 6.58 -1.52 -6.07
N VAL A 159 7.55 -2.04 -6.81
CA VAL A 159 8.49 -1.24 -7.61
C VAL A 159 8.63 -1.87 -8.98
N ASP A 160 8.56 -1.04 -10.01
CA ASP A 160 8.88 -1.48 -11.37
C ASP A 160 10.40 -1.63 -11.51
N SER A 161 10.88 -2.87 -11.60
CA SER A 161 12.32 -3.10 -11.68
C SER A 161 12.94 -2.59 -12.97
N THR A 162 12.17 -2.41 -14.05
CA THR A 162 12.68 -1.88 -15.32
C THR A 162 13.01 -0.39 -15.22
N GLU A 163 12.27 0.36 -14.38
CA GLU A 163 12.55 1.77 -14.08
C GLU A 163 13.60 1.95 -12.98
N TYR A 164 13.77 0.94 -12.10
CA TYR A 164 14.61 0.99 -10.88
C TYR A 164 15.64 -0.15 -10.82
N ALA A 165 16.22 -0.56 -11.94
CA ALA A 165 17.18 -1.67 -12.00
C ALA A 165 18.44 -1.43 -11.14
N ASP A 166 18.89 -0.18 -11.01
CA ASP A 166 20.03 0.14 -10.15
C ASP A 166 19.68 0.05 -8.66
N MET A 167 18.46 0.41 -8.30
CA MET A 167 17.97 0.35 -6.92
C MET A 167 17.87 -1.09 -6.44
N SER A 168 17.27 -1.98 -7.24
CA SER A 168 17.13 -3.40 -6.90
C SER A 168 18.49 -4.06 -6.66
N ARG A 169 19.47 -3.79 -7.53
CA ARG A 169 20.85 -4.29 -7.41
C ARG A 169 21.57 -3.70 -6.19
N GLY A 170 21.45 -2.39 -5.96
CA GLY A 170 22.01 -1.74 -4.78
C GLY A 170 21.46 -2.30 -3.46
N MET A 171 20.23 -2.81 -3.51
CA MET A 171 19.57 -3.47 -2.39
C MET A 171 19.89 -4.97 -2.24
N GLY A 172 20.82 -5.49 -3.05
CA GLY A 172 21.32 -6.85 -2.91
C GLY A 172 20.41 -7.92 -3.50
N LEU A 173 19.52 -7.56 -4.43
CA LEU A 173 18.78 -8.53 -5.25
C LEU A 173 19.66 -9.04 -6.39
N GLU A 174 19.59 -10.35 -6.64
CA GLU A 174 20.36 -11.02 -7.69
C GLU A 174 19.70 -10.94 -9.06
N LEU A 175 18.38 -10.82 -9.05
CA LEU A 175 17.53 -10.68 -10.20
C LEU A 175 16.77 -9.36 -10.07
N GLU A 176 16.26 -8.86 -11.19
CA GLU A 176 15.35 -7.72 -11.21
C GLU A 176 13.96 -8.06 -10.62
N ARG A 177 13.80 -9.22 -9.99
CA ARG A 177 12.61 -9.63 -9.25
C ARG A 177 13.00 -10.11 -7.86
N GLY A 178 12.34 -9.57 -6.82
CA GLY A 178 12.62 -9.98 -5.45
C GLY A 178 12.00 -9.10 -4.38
N LEU A 179 12.21 -9.49 -3.12
CA LEU A 179 11.71 -8.77 -1.95
C LEU A 179 12.88 -8.25 -1.10
N VAL A 180 12.77 -7.02 -0.62
CA VAL A 180 13.74 -6.40 0.28
C VAL A 180 13.01 -5.70 1.41
N VAL A 181 13.47 -5.88 2.65
CA VAL A 181 13.04 -5.05 3.77
C VAL A 181 14.11 -4.00 4.05
N GLU A 182 13.73 -2.73 4.10
CA GLU A 182 14.57 -1.62 4.56
C GLU A 182 14.14 -1.18 5.95
N ASN A 183 15.07 -1.23 6.90
CA ASN A 183 14.93 -0.52 8.16
C ASN A 183 15.29 0.96 7.95
N THR A 184 14.28 1.82 7.90
CA THR A 184 14.47 3.26 7.60
C THR A 184 15.15 4.02 8.74
N HIS A 185 15.23 3.46 9.95
CA HIS A 185 15.95 4.09 11.07
C HIS A 185 17.48 3.95 10.92
N GLY A 186 17.93 2.74 10.58
CA GLY A 186 19.37 2.41 10.47
C GLY A 186 19.91 2.36 9.04
N GLY A 187 19.05 2.48 8.03
CA GLY A 187 19.39 2.30 6.62
C GLY A 187 19.78 0.86 6.24
N GLN A 188 19.48 -0.12 7.10
CA GLN A 188 19.82 -1.52 6.88
C GLN A 188 18.87 -2.15 5.85
N LEU A 189 19.44 -2.92 4.93
CA LEU A 189 18.71 -3.58 3.86
C LEU A 189 18.77 -5.09 4.05
N PHE A 190 17.64 -5.77 3.88
CA PHE A 190 17.50 -7.20 4.06
C PHE A 190 16.87 -7.80 2.79
N PRO A 191 17.67 -8.20 1.79
CA PRO A 191 17.16 -8.90 0.62
C PRO A 191 16.71 -10.31 1.01
N TYR A 192 15.51 -10.71 0.60
CA TYR A 192 15.01 -12.06 0.80
C TYR A 192 15.80 -13.04 -0.08
N ARG A 193 16.35 -14.11 0.53
CA ARG A 193 17.18 -15.13 -0.12
C ARG A 193 16.56 -16.54 -0.08
N GLY A 194 15.30 -16.66 0.33
CA GLY A 194 14.63 -17.95 0.39
C GLY A 194 14.46 -18.57 -1.01
N SER A 195 14.61 -19.88 -1.10
CA SER A 195 14.40 -20.65 -2.33
C SER A 195 12.91 -20.93 -2.62
N GLY A 196 12.04 -20.76 -1.62
CA GLY A 196 10.59 -20.74 -1.80
C GLY A 196 10.13 -19.38 -2.35
N GLY A 197 9.09 -19.39 -3.18
CA GLY A 197 8.53 -18.17 -3.76
C GLY A 197 8.08 -17.13 -2.73
N ILE A 198 7.66 -15.96 -3.19
CA ILE A 198 7.25 -14.84 -2.33
C ILE A 198 5.76 -15.03 -1.94
N GLY A 199 5.51 -15.98 -1.03
CA GLY A 199 4.22 -16.26 -0.43
C GLY A 199 4.03 -15.55 0.92
N ILE A 200 2.79 -15.54 1.44
CA ILE A 200 2.42 -14.83 2.68
C ILE A 200 3.26 -15.34 3.84
N GLY A 201 3.30 -16.67 4.05
CA GLY A 201 4.03 -17.27 5.18
C GLY A 201 5.53 -17.04 5.10
N GLU A 202 6.11 -17.10 3.89
CA GLU A 202 7.53 -16.84 3.67
C GLU A 202 7.89 -15.39 4.02
N VAL A 203 7.07 -14.42 3.59
CA VAL A 203 7.29 -13.00 3.87
C VAL A 203 7.10 -12.70 5.36
N GLU A 204 6.09 -13.27 6.00
CA GLU A 204 5.85 -13.09 7.44
C GLU A 204 7.00 -13.67 8.28
N ASN A 205 7.45 -14.88 7.95
CA ASN A 205 8.60 -15.50 8.60
C ASN A 205 9.87 -14.66 8.39
N PHE A 206 10.05 -14.08 7.21
CA PHE A 206 11.20 -13.23 6.92
C PHE A 206 11.19 -11.94 7.77
N ILE A 207 10.05 -11.25 7.84
CA ILE A 207 9.86 -10.06 8.68
C ILE A 207 10.14 -10.39 10.14
N THR A 208 9.64 -11.54 10.62
CA THR A 208 9.86 -12.00 11.99
C THR A 208 11.32 -12.34 12.27
N ALA A 209 12.00 -13.00 11.32
CA ALA A 209 13.42 -13.33 11.47
C ALA A 209 14.30 -12.06 11.52
N ILE A 210 13.93 -11.01 10.78
CA ILE A 210 14.61 -9.71 10.86
C ILE A 210 14.41 -9.08 12.24
N SER A 211 13.18 -9.05 12.76
CA SER A 211 12.90 -8.45 14.08
C SER A 211 13.59 -9.20 15.23
N GLN A 212 13.83 -10.49 15.06
CA GLN A 212 14.59 -11.32 16.00
C GLN A 212 16.11 -11.24 15.84
N GLY A 213 16.61 -10.51 14.83
CA GLY A 213 18.05 -10.43 14.53
C GLY A 213 18.65 -11.71 13.93
N ALA A 214 17.82 -12.63 13.44
CA ALA A 214 18.25 -13.88 12.81
C ALA A 214 18.70 -13.69 11.35
N VAL A 215 18.38 -12.55 10.74
CA VAL A 215 18.81 -12.18 9.39
C VAL A 215 19.86 -11.07 9.48
N GLN A 216 21.01 -11.29 8.85
CA GLN A 216 22.05 -10.27 8.75
C GLN A 216 21.71 -9.26 7.65
N PRO A 217 22.03 -7.97 7.85
CA PRO A 217 21.83 -6.95 6.83
C PRO A 217 22.79 -7.16 5.66
N TRP A 218 22.38 -6.67 4.49
CA TRP A 218 23.19 -6.62 3.29
C TRP A 218 24.42 -5.73 3.50
N THR A 219 25.60 -6.29 3.21
CA THR A 219 26.91 -5.63 3.41
C THR A 219 27.43 -4.92 2.15
N GLY A 220 26.60 -4.83 1.09
CA GLY A 220 27.01 -4.29 -0.20
C GLY A 220 27.83 -5.26 -1.08
N HIS A 221 28.21 -6.41 -0.55
CA HIS A 221 29.05 -7.39 -1.22
C HIS A 221 28.39 -8.76 -1.17
N ARG A 222 28.45 -9.49 -2.29
CA ARG A 222 28.03 -10.89 -2.30
C ARG A 222 29.04 -11.68 -1.48
N ASP A 223 28.53 -12.38 -0.47
CA ASP A 223 29.32 -13.38 0.24
C ASP A 223 29.33 -14.65 -0.63
N ASP A 224 30.38 -14.80 -1.44
CA ASP A 224 30.55 -15.95 -2.34
C ASP A 224 30.94 -17.25 -1.58
N SER A 225 31.02 -17.20 -0.24
CA SER A 225 31.46 -18.32 0.60
C SER A 225 30.45 -19.48 0.73
N ALA A 226 29.23 -19.35 0.21
CA ALA A 226 28.24 -20.42 0.17
C ALA A 226 28.38 -21.37 -1.04
N LYS A 227 29.58 -21.49 -1.62
CA LYS A 227 29.96 -22.56 -2.55
C LYS A 227 31.19 -23.29 -2.03
N ASP A 228 30.97 -24.33 -1.21
CA ASP A 228 31.74 -25.59 -1.23
C ASP A 228 31.39 -26.47 -0.02
N THR A 229 30.34 -27.29 -0.16
CA THR A 229 30.26 -28.58 0.55
C THR A 229 29.88 -29.67 -0.45
N GLY A 230 30.78 -29.90 -1.40
CA GLY A 230 30.62 -30.90 -2.45
C GLY A 230 31.95 -31.40 -3.02
N GLY A 231 33.05 -31.30 -2.26
CA GLY A 231 34.32 -31.88 -2.63
C GLY A 231 34.33 -33.38 -2.40
N TRP A 232 33.99 -34.15 -3.44
CA TRP A 232 34.11 -35.61 -3.44
C TRP A 232 35.57 -35.99 -3.22
N SER A 233 35.85 -36.59 -2.05
CA SER A 233 37.18 -37.07 -1.68
C SER A 233 37.59 -38.22 -2.60
N LYS A 234 38.50 -37.95 -3.54
CA LYS A 234 39.17 -39.00 -4.32
C LYS A 234 40.00 -39.84 -3.36
N HIS A 235 39.50 -41.02 -3.03
CA HIS A 235 40.29 -42.06 -2.40
C HIS A 235 41.43 -42.43 -3.34
N ASN A 236 42.65 -42.10 -2.91
CA ASN A 236 43.88 -42.59 -3.50
C ASN A 236 44.02 -44.05 -3.04
N VAL A 237 43.85 -45.01 -3.94
CA VAL A 237 44.34 -46.38 -3.76
C VAL A 237 45.51 -46.58 -4.69
N ARG A 238 46.68 -46.46 -4.10
CA ARG A 238 47.97 -47.06 -4.44
C ARG A 238 48.62 -47.29 -3.08
N ASP A 239 49.31 -48.34 -2.75
CA ASP A 239 49.64 -49.66 -3.30
C ASP A 239 50.46 -50.24 -2.13
N GLU A 240 50.31 -51.52 -1.76
CA GLU A 240 51.46 -52.32 -1.27
C GLU A 240 51.10 -53.80 -1.07
N LEU A 241 51.83 -54.62 -1.83
CA LEU A 241 52.09 -56.08 -1.76
C LEU A 241 51.08 -57.03 -2.43
#